data_AF-A0AA43ED29-F1
#
_entry.id   AF-A0AA43ED29-F1
#
_cell.length_a   1.000
_cell.length_b   1.000
_cell.length_c   1.000
_cell.angle_alpha   90.00
_cell.angle_beta   90.00
_cell.angle_gamma   90.00
#
_symmetry.space_group_name_H-M   'P 1'
#
loop_
_entity.id
_entity.type
_entity.pdbx_description
1 polymer ?
#
loop_
_entity_poly.entity_id
_entity_poly.type
_entity_poly.pdbx_seq_one_letter_code
_entity_poly.pdbx_strand_id
1 'polypeptide(L)'
;MQHHSDLVTCAWVRARIDEFSDGAEGGLGPGERAAVEDHAKGCAPCRAEIEAAHVLLNALRALPVHEVPASVVAAAEAAIASADRAVPVPHPRARQRGAVRWLPALAAAAGIVVVVATARWSDPVVTVSSGFAEARVERATREAVLALSYVNRYARMTGQIVTDEVLERGVVGSVERAIDTGVIAPRRNSSLRRALEKSGFVETKPEHERS
;
A
#
# COMPACT_ATOMS: atom_id res chain seq x y z
N MET A 1 -25.15 -2.89 31.82
CA MET A 1 -24.41 -3.23 30.58
C MET A 1 -25.05 -2.49 29.39
N GLN A 2 -25.02 -1.15 29.35
CA GLN A 2 -25.80 -0.36 28.37
C GLN A 2 -25.00 0.75 27.64
N HIS A 3 -23.65 0.72 27.64
CA HIS A 3 -22.85 1.78 27.02
C HIS A 3 -22.00 1.36 25.80
N HIS A 4 -22.22 0.18 25.21
CA HIS A 4 -21.46 -0.23 24.01
C HIS A 4 -22.08 0.23 22.68
N SER A 5 -23.35 0.64 22.65
CA SER A 5 -24.03 1.01 21.39
C SER A 5 -23.60 2.36 20.82
N ASP A 6 -23.09 3.29 21.64
CA ASP A 6 -22.71 4.63 21.17
C ASP A 6 -21.37 4.68 20.42
N LEU A 7 -20.57 3.60 20.47
CA LEU A 7 -19.24 3.56 19.84
C LEU A 7 -19.25 2.95 18.42
N VAL A 8 -20.35 2.30 18.03
CA VAL A 8 -20.43 1.59 16.74
C VAL A 8 -20.91 2.54 15.65
N THR A 9 -19.96 3.29 15.10
CA THR A 9 -20.19 4.23 14.00
C THR A 9 -20.02 3.57 12.64
N CYS A 10 -20.56 4.17 11.57
CA CYS A 10 -20.34 3.69 10.20
C CYS A 10 -18.84 3.63 9.83
N ALA A 11 -18.04 4.57 10.33
CA ALA A 11 -16.59 4.57 10.10
C ALA A 11 -15.91 3.36 10.77
N TRP A 12 -16.34 3.02 11.99
CA TRP A 12 -15.84 1.83 12.70
C TRP A 12 -16.22 0.54 11.97
N VAL A 13 -17.46 0.43 11.48
CA VAL A 13 -17.91 -0.74 10.70
C VAL A 13 -17.10 -0.86 9.41
N ARG A 14 -16.95 0.22 8.65
CA ARG A 14 -16.16 0.24 7.40
C ARG A 14 -14.72 -0.23 7.58
N ALA A 15 -14.08 0.21 8.66
CA ALA A 15 -12.72 -0.20 8.99
C ALA A 15 -12.59 -1.67 9.41
N ARG A 16 -13.71 -2.42 9.49
CA ARG A 16 -13.80 -3.82 9.91
C ARG A 16 -14.53 -4.73 8.91
N ILE A 17 -14.89 -4.21 7.73
CA ILE A 17 -15.66 -4.99 6.74
C ILE A 17 -14.84 -6.18 6.24
N ASP A 18 -13.53 -6.01 6.04
CA ASP A 18 -12.64 -7.06 5.54
C ASP A 18 -12.55 -8.20 6.57
N GLU A 19 -12.24 -7.88 7.82
CA GLU A 19 -12.21 -8.81 8.95
C GLU A 19 -13.57 -9.51 9.15
N PHE A 20 -14.67 -8.78 8.97
CA PHE A 20 -16.02 -9.34 9.15
C PHE A 20 -16.34 -10.37 8.07
N SER A 21 -15.93 -10.06 6.84
CA SER A 21 -16.18 -10.88 5.66
C SER A 21 -15.30 -12.14 5.61
N ASP A 22 -14.12 -12.09 6.23
CA ASP A 22 -13.22 -13.25 6.39
C ASP A 22 -13.73 -14.29 7.40
N GLY A 23 -14.83 -14.01 8.08
CA GLY A 23 -15.48 -15.01 8.89
C GLY A 23 -14.76 -15.26 10.21
N ALA A 24 -14.64 -16.53 10.62
CA ALA A 24 -13.98 -16.89 11.87
C ALA A 24 -12.45 -16.67 11.82
N GLU A 25 -11.88 -16.57 10.62
CA GLU A 25 -10.44 -16.35 10.41
C GLU A 25 -10.06 -14.87 10.48
N GLY A 26 -11.01 -13.95 10.28
CA GLY A 26 -10.78 -12.50 10.19
C GLY A 26 -10.47 -11.78 11.50
N GLY A 27 -10.21 -12.47 12.60
CA GLY A 27 -9.75 -11.86 13.86
C GLY A 27 -10.79 -11.05 14.66
N LEU A 28 -12.00 -10.83 14.13
CA LEU A 28 -13.08 -10.18 14.89
C LEU A 28 -13.63 -11.10 15.98
N GLY A 29 -13.64 -10.61 17.21
CA GLY A 29 -14.27 -11.30 18.34
C GLY A 29 -15.80 -11.40 18.17
N PRO A 30 -16.47 -12.36 18.84
CA PRO A 30 -17.91 -12.57 18.70
C PRO A 30 -18.75 -11.33 19.06
N GLY A 31 -18.29 -10.52 20.03
CA GLY A 31 -18.95 -9.26 20.39
C GLY A 31 -18.86 -8.18 19.32
N GLU A 32 -17.70 -8.04 18.66
CA GLU A 32 -17.54 -7.08 17.57
C GLU A 32 -18.33 -7.49 16.33
N ARG A 33 -18.40 -8.79 16.03
CA ARG A 33 -19.25 -9.31 14.94
C ARG A 33 -20.72 -9.02 15.18
N ALA A 34 -21.20 -9.30 16.39
CA ALA A 34 -22.56 -8.96 16.79
C ALA A 34 -22.82 -7.45 16.67
N ALA A 35 -21.85 -6.60 17.00
CA ALA A 35 -21.95 -5.15 16.85
C ALA A 35 -22.02 -4.70 15.38
N VAL A 36 -21.21 -5.29 14.47
CA VAL A 36 -21.29 -5.03 13.02
C VAL A 36 -22.66 -5.44 12.48
N GLU A 37 -23.12 -6.64 12.83
CA GLU A 37 -24.44 -7.16 12.41
C GLU A 37 -25.58 -6.28 12.92
N ASP A 38 -25.53 -5.87 14.18
CA ASP A 38 -26.54 -5.00 14.79
C ASP A 38 -26.59 -3.63 14.10
N HIS A 39 -25.43 -3.02 13.83
CA HIS A 39 -25.35 -1.77 13.07
C HIS A 39 -25.89 -1.94 11.64
N ALA A 40 -25.55 -3.02 10.94
CA ALA A 40 -26.00 -3.28 9.57
C ALA A 40 -27.52 -3.48 9.45
N LYS A 41 -28.19 -3.95 10.52
CA LYS A 41 -29.67 -4.02 10.59
C LYS A 41 -30.30 -2.63 10.56
N GLY A 42 -29.65 -1.62 11.14
CA GLY A 42 -30.14 -0.23 11.16
C GLY A 42 -29.61 0.65 10.02
N CYS A 43 -28.47 0.32 9.42
CA CYS A 43 -27.77 1.16 8.46
C CYS A 43 -27.71 0.53 7.06
N ALA A 44 -28.55 1.02 6.13
CA ALA A 44 -28.62 0.50 4.75
C ALA A 44 -27.29 0.63 3.97
N PRO A 45 -26.52 1.74 4.05
CA PRO A 45 -25.22 1.84 3.39
C PRO A 45 -24.21 0.77 3.85
N CYS A 46 -24.07 0.58 5.17
CA CYS A 46 -23.14 -0.43 5.70
C CYS A 46 -23.54 -1.84 5.27
N ARG A 47 -24.85 -2.14 5.21
CA ARG A 47 -25.35 -3.43 4.71
C ARG A 47 -24.98 -3.68 3.26
N ALA A 48 -25.15 -2.68 2.39
CA ALA A 48 -24.80 -2.78 0.99
C ALA A 48 -23.29 -2.99 0.78
N GLU A 49 -22.45 -2.31 1.57
CA GLU A 49 -20.99 -2.50 1.52
C GLU A 49 -20.58 -3.92 1.97
N ILE A 50 -21.16 -4.43 3.06
CA ILE A 50 -20.93 -5.82 3.52
C ILE A 50 -21.38 -6.84 2.47
N GLU A 51 -22.56 -6.64 1.88
CA GLU A 51 -23.06 -7.53 0.82
C GLU A 51 -22.13 -7.50 -0.41
N ALA A 52 -21.67 -6.32 -0.84
CA ALA A 52 -20.73 -6.18 -1.93
C ALA A 52 -19.39 -6.90 -1.64
N ALA A 53 -18.86 -6.77 -0.42
CA ALA A 53 -17.66 -7.47 0.01
C ALA A 53 -17.85 -9.00 -0.03
N HIS A 54 -18.98 -9.51 0.46
CA HIS A 54 -19.31 -10.94 0.38
C HIS A 54 -19.43 -11.44 -1.06
N VAL A 55 -20.09 -10.69 -1.95
CA VAL A 55 -20.21 -11.05 -3.36
C VAL A 55 -18.83 -11.12 -4.02
N LEU A 56 -17.97 -10.13 -3.76
CA LEU A 56 -16.60 -10.11 -4.29
C LEU A 56 -15.78 -11.30 -3.77
N LEU A 57 -15.78 -11.55 -2.47
CA LEU A 57 -15.04 -12.67 -1.89
C LEU A 57 -15.54 -14.03 -2.38
N ASN A 58 -16.85 -14.20 -2.53
CA ASN A 58 -17.41 -15.41 -3.10
C ASN A 58 -17.00 -15.59 -4.56
N ALA A 59 -16.97 -14.51 -5.36
CA ALA A 59 -16.47 -14.55 -6.73
C ALA A 59 -14.98 -14.94 -6.78
N LEU A 60 -14.16 -14.36 -5.89
CA LEU A 60 -12.73 -14.70 -5.78
C LEU A 60 -12.51 -16.16 -5.35
N ARG A 61 -13.32 -16.67 -4.40
CA ARG A 61 -13.27 -18.07 -3.94
C ARG A 61 -13.77 -19.05 -4.99
N ALA A 62 -14.69 -18.62 -5.86
CA ALA A 62 -15.20 -19.42 -6.97
C ALA A 62 -14.22 -19.49 -8.16
N LEU A 63 -13.14 -18.70 -8.17
CA LEU A 63 -12.13 -18.81 -9.22
C LEU A 63 -11.50 -20.20 -9.20
N PRO A 64 -11.29 -20.83 -10.38
CA PRO A 64 -10.64 -22.12 -10.46
C PRO A 64 -9.23 -22.04 -9.88
N VAL A 65 -8.90 -22.97 -8.98
CA VAL A 65 -7.55 -23.11 -8.47
C VAL A 65 -6.73 -23.85 -9.53
N HIS A 66 -5.86 -23.12 -10.22
CA HIS A 66 -4.90 -23.71 -11.15
C HIS A 66 -3.63 -24.10 -10.40
N GLU A 67 -3.18 -25.34 -10.58
CA GLU A 67 -1.88 -25.77 -10.09
C GLU A 67 -0.77 -25.06 -10.87
N VAL A 68 0.13 -24.39 -10.15
CA VAL A 68 1.31 -23.76 -10.74
C VAL A 68 2.31 -24.86 -11.12
N PRO A 69 2.75 -24.95 -12.39
CA PRO A 69 3.74 -25.94 -12.79
C PRO A 69 5.01 -25.84 -11.95
N ALA A 70 5.56 -26.99 -11.54
CA ALA A 70 6.75 -27.04 -10.68
C ALA A 70 7.97 -26.31 -11.28
N SER A 71 8.09 -26.29 -12.61
CA SER A 71 9.15 -25.57 -13.32
C SER A 71 9.06 -24.05 -13.14
N VAL A 72 7.86 -23.47 -13.10
CA VAL A 72 7.64 -22.04 -12.87
C VAL A 72 8.03 -21.67 -11.44
N VAL A 73 7.66 -22.51 -10.48
CA VAL A 73 8.03 -22.32 -9.07
C VAL A 73 9.54 -22.38 -8.88
N ALA A 74 10.19 -23.42 -9.42
CA ALA A 74 11.64 -23.56 -9.35
C ALA A 74 12.39 -22.39 -10.02
N ALA A 75 11.88 -21.90 -11.16
CA ALA A 75 12.47 -20.74 -11.85
C ALA A 75 12.39 -19.47 -11.00
N ALA A 76 11.26 -19.25 -10.32
CA ALA A 76 11.07 -18.08 -9.49
C ALA A 76 11.84 -18.17 -8.16
N GLU A 77 11.95 -19.35 -7.54
CA GLU A 77 12.84 -19.60 -6.40
C GLU A 77 14.32 -19.33 -6.77
N ALA A 78 14.76 -19.80 -7.93
CA ALA A 78 16.10 -19.53 -8.43
C ALA A 78 16.34 -18.03 -8.69
N ALA A 79 15.33 -17.32 -9.19
CA ALA A 79 15.39 -15.87 -9.38
C ALA A 79 15.56 -15.13 -8.04
N ILE A 80 14.77 -15.49 -7.01
CA ILE A 80 14.89 -14.91 -5.65
C ILE A 80 16.26 -15.19 -5.05
N ALA A 81 16.73 -16.45 -5.09
CA ALA A 81 18.06 -16.82 -4.59
C ALA A 81 19.20 -16.12 -5.33
N SER A 82 18.99 -15.74 -6.60
CA SER A 82 19.96 -14.95 -7.36
C SER A 82 19.88 -13.45 -7.06
N ALA A 83 18.73 -12.93 -6.65
CA ALA A 83 18.57 -11.53 -6.24
C ALA A 83 19.24 -11.25 -4.89
N ASP A 84 19.26 -12.25 -3.99
CA ASP A 84 19.97 -12.19 -2.70
C ASP A 84 21.50 -12.23 -2.85
N ARG A 85 22.02 -12.65 -4.00
CA ARG A 85 23.42 -12.39 -4.34
C ARG A 85 23.55 -10.89 -4.55
N ALA A 86 23.92 -10.21 -3.46
CA ALA A 86 24.15 -8.77 -3.37
C ALA A 86 24.65 -8.23 -4.71
N VAL A 87 23.75 -7.61 -5.48
CA VAL A 87 24.15 -6.81 -6.63
C VAL A 87 25.16 -5.84 -6.06
N PRO A 88 26.43 -5.85 -6.51
CA PRO A 88 27.43 -4.95 -5.97
C PRO A 88 26.90 -3.54 -6.14
N VAL A 89 26.43 -2.94 -5.06
CA VAL A 89 25.93 -1.58 -5.09
C VAL A 89 27.17 -0.76 -5.43
N PRO A 90 27.27 -0.16 -6.64
CA PRO A 90 28.48 0.54 -7.02
C PRO A 90 28.67 1.66 -6.00
N HIS A 91 29.64 1.50 -5.10
CA HIS A 91 29.88 2.48 -4.05
C HIS A 91 30.24 3.81 -4.73
N PRO A 92 29.45 4.88 -4.56
CA PRO A 92 29.65 6.14 -5.28
C PRO A 92 30.88 6.94 -4.78
N ARG A 93 31.81 6.34 -4.04
CA ARG A 93 32.74 7.07 -3.16
C ARG A 93 34.00 7.64 -3.82
N ALA A 94 34.26 7.43 -5.11
CA ALA A 94 35.52 7.90 -5.71
C ALA A 94 35.42 9.10 -6.68
N ARG A 95 34.22 9.47 -7.19
CA ARG A 95 34.13 10.46 -8.31
C ARG A 95 33.38 11.76 -8.00
N GLN A 96 32.85 11.93 -6.80
CA GLN A 96 31.98 13.08 -6.47
C GLN A 96 32.70 14.42 -6.23
N ARG A 97 34.04 14.45 -6.08
CA ARG A 97 34.74 15.72 -5.82
C ARG A 97 34.96 16.61 -7.06
N GLY A 98 34.74 16.10 -8.28
CA GLY A 98 34.93 16.87 -9.53
C GLY A 98 33.66 17.28 -10.28
N ALA A 99 32.53 16.62 -10.03
CA ALA A 99 31.32 16.77 -10.86
C ALA A 99 30.37 17.88 -10.42
N VAL A 100 30.56 18.47 -9.23
CA VAL A 100 29.66 19.49 -8.66
C VAL A 100 29.63 20.80 -9.47
N ARG A 101 30.64 21.06 -10.31
CA ARG A 101 30.70 22.26 -11.15
C ARG A 101 29.78 22.24 -12.38
N TRP A 102 29.22 21.08 -12.77
CA TRP A 102 28.36 20.95 -13.96
C TRP A 102 26.87 20.72 -13.64
N LEU A 103 26.51 20.67 -12.34
CA LEU A 103 25.14 20.47 -11.87
C LEU A 103 24.08 21.44 -12.45
N PRO A 104 24.33 22.74 -12.67
CA PRO A 104 23.29 23.60 -13.23
C PRO A 104 22.96 23.28 -14.71
N ALA A 105 23.91 22.74 -15.48
CA ALA A 105 23.66 22.36 -16.88
C ALA A 105 22.83 21.07 -17.01
N LEU A 106 22.99 20.12 -16.07
CA LEU A 106 22.22 18.87 -16.07
C LEU A 106 20.78 19.05 -15.59
N ALA A 107 20.51 20.01 -14.71
CA ALA A 107 19.15 20.30 -14.26
C ALA A 107 18.23 20.78 -15.40
N ALA A 108 18.76 21.56 -16.35
CA ALA A 108 18.02 22.01 -17.53
C ALA A 108 17.68 20.85 -18.49
N ALA A 109 18.62 19.90 -18.67
CA ALA A 109 18.39 18.74 -19.53
C ALA A 109 17.36 17.76 -18.93
N ALA A 110 17.36 17.57 -17.61
CA ALA A 110 16.39 16.70 -16.92
C ALA A 110 14.94 17.22 -17.06
N GLY A 111 14.74 18.55 -17.03
CA GLY A 111 13.43 19.15 -17.27
C GLY A 111 12.86 18.84 -18.66
N ILE A 112 13.72 18.89 -19.69
CA ILE A 112 13.31 18.58 -21.08
C ILE A 112 12.93 17.10 -21.21
N VAL A 113 13.67 16.18 -20.56
CA VAL A 113 13.35 14.74 -20.60
C VAL A 113 12.01 14.46 -19.92
N VAL A 114 11.71 15.08 -18.78
CA VAL A 114 10.41 14.91 -18.09
C VAL A 114 9.27 15.45 -18.94
N VAL A 115 9.42 16.62 -19.56
CA VAL A 115 8.40 17.20 -20.44
C VAL A 115 8.18 16.35 -21.70
N VAL A 116 9.25 15.80 -22.30
CA VAL A 116 9.12 14.89 -23.46
C VAL A 116 8.50 13.56 -23.05
N ALA A 117 8.81 13.05 -21.86
CA ALA A 117 8.23 11.80 -21.36
C ALA A 117 6.73 11.94 -21.07
N THR A 118 6.31 13.04 -20.43
CA THR A 118 4.89 13.28 -20.16
C THR A 118 4.10 13.59 -21.44
N ALA A 119 4.70 14.31 -22.39
CA ALA A 119 4.07 14.59 -23.69
C ALA A 119 3.96 13.34 -24.60
N ARG A 120 4.85 12.35 -24.44
CA ARG A 120 4.74 11.06 -25.15
C ARG A 120 3.79 10.07 -24.49
N TRP A 121 3.50 10.22 -23.20
CA TRP A 121 2.54 9.35 -22.51
C TRP A 121 1.08 9.75 -22.76
N SER A 122 0.85 10.91 -23.38
CA SER A 122 -0.45 11.33 -23.90
C SER A 122 -0.72 10.82 -25.33
N ASP A 123 -0.18 9.67 -25.73
CA ASP A 123 -0.58 9.07 -27.00
C ASP A 123 -2.06 8.66 -26.95
N PRO A 124 -2.81 8.89 -28.05
CA PRO A 124 -4.24 8.64 -28.13
C PRO A 124 -4.54 7.15 -27.93
N VAL A 125 -5.66 6.88 -27.26
CA VAL A 125 -6.26 5.55 -27.06
C VAL A 125 -6.03 4.68 -28.29
N VAL A 126 -5.07 3.75 -28.20
CA VAL A 126 -4.79 2.80 -29.26
C VAL A 126 -6.05 1.97 -29.44
N THR A 127 -6.79 2.24 -30.52
CA THR A 127 -7.86 1.37 -31.00
C THR A 127 -7.21 0.08 -31.46
N VAL A 128 -7.08 -0.87 -30.53
CA VAL A 128 -6.52 -2.19 -30.80
C VAL A 128 -7.43 -2.86 -31.82
N SER A 129 -6.91 -3.10 -33.03
CA SER A 129 -7.58 -3.88 -34.06
C SER A 129 -7.86 -5.29 -33.51
N SER A 130 -9.14 -5.66 -33.47
CA SER A 130 -9.68 -6.85 -32.81
C SER A 130 -9.04 -8.18 -33.22
N GLY A 131 -8.47 -8.29 -34.42
CA GLY A 131 -7.91 -9.56 -34.92
C GLY A 131 -6.56 -9.99 -34.31
N PHE A 132 -5.73 -9.07 -33.83
CA PHE A 132 -4.46 -9.38 -33.12
C PHE A 132 -4.58 -9.24 -31.59
N ALA A 133 -5.78 -8.88 -31.12
CA ALA A 133 -6.09 -8.74 -29.71
C ALA A 133 -6.28 -10.12 -29.07
N GLU A 134 -7.04 -11.02 -29.68
CA GLU A 134 -7.43 -12.29 -29.03
C GLU A 134 -6.24 -13.17 -28.65
N ALA A 135 -5.30 -13.44 -29.56
CA ALA A 135 -4.13 -14.28 -29.25
C ALA A 135 -3.17 -13.63 -28.22
N ARG A 136 -3.08 -12.30 -28.20
CA ARG A 136 -2.28 -11.57 -27.19
C ARG A 136 -2.99 -11.47 -25.86
N VAL A 137 -4.31 -11.30 -25.86
CA VAL A 137 -5.14 -11.31 -24.67
C VAL A 137 -5.11 -12.69 -24.06
N GLU A 138 -5.26 -13.77 -24.83
CA GLU A 138 -5.19 -15.13 -24.31
C GLU A 138 -3.81 -15.43 -23.69
N ARG A 139 -2.72 -15.01 -24.34
CA ARG A 139 -1.37 -15.14 -23.78
C ARG A 139 -1.20 -14.31 -22.51
N ALA A 140 -1.62 -13.05 -22.53
CA ALA A 140 -1.52 -12.15 -21.38
C ALA A 140 -2.39 -12.63 -20.20
N THR A 141 -3.58 -13.16 -20.47
CA THR A 141 -4.44 -13.78 -19.47
C THR A 141 -3.77 -15.02 -18.90
N ARG A 142 -3.15 -15.87 -19.74
CA ARG A 142 -2.41 -17.06 -19.28
C ARG A 142 -1.20 -16.69 -18.42
N GLU A 143 -0.44 -15.67 -18.82
CA GLU A 143 0.69 -15.14 -18.06
C GLU A 143 0.23 -14.50 -16.73
N ALA A 144 -0.86 -13.73 -16.75
CA ALA A 144 -1.44 -13.13 -15.55
C ALA A 144 -1.96 -14.20 -14.57
N VAL A 145 -2.64 -15.25 -15.06
CA VAL A 145 -3.10 -16.38 -14.24
C VAL A 145 -1.92 -17.11 -13.59
N LEU A 146 -0.81 -17.31 -14.32
CA LEU A 146 0.41 -17.90 -13.77
C LEU A 146 1.07 -17.00 -12.71
N ALA A 147 1.12 -15.68 -12.96
CA ALA A 147 1.67 -14.73 -12.00
C ALA A 147 0.82 -14.66 -10.71
N LEU A 148 -0.51 -14.56 -10.84
CA LEU A 148 -1.45 -14.52 -9.70
C LEU A 148 -1.45 -15.82 -8.90
N SER A 149 -1.39 -16.98 -9.56
CA SER A 149 -1.32 -18.27 -8.87
C SER A 149 0.02 -18.46 -8.12
N TYR A 150 1.13 -17.94 -8.67
CA TYR A 150 2.41 -17.88 -7.96
C TYR A 150 2.33 -17.00 -6.70
N VAL A 151 1.77 -15.79 -6.82
CA VAL A 151 1.59 -14.87 -5.67
C VAL A 151 0.69 -15.49 -4.60
N ASN A 152 -0.43 -16.12 -4.97
CA ASN A 152 -1.34 -16.77 -4.01
C ASN A 152 -0.65 -17.92 -3.26
N ARG A 153 0.15 -18.74 -3.97
CA ARG A 153 0.93 -19.83 -3.34
C ARG A 153 1.96 -19.28 -2.35
N TYR A 154 2.65 -18.19 -2.70
CA TYR A 154 3.60 -17.56 -1.79
C TYR A 154 2.90 -16.88 -0.62
N ALA A 155 1.82 -16.14 -0.84
CA ALA A 155 1.04 -15.49 0.22
C ALA A 155 0.52 -16.51 1.26
N ARG A 156 0.11 -17.72 0.84
CA ARG A 156 -0.26 -18.79 1.77
C ARG A 156 0.92 -19.36 2.56
N MET A 157 2.11 -19.44 1.95
CA MET A 157 3.34 -19.86 2.63
C MET A 157 3.88 -18.79 3.59
N THR A 158 3.82 -17.52 3.18
CA THR A 158 4.40 -16.39 3.91
C THR A 158 3.43 -15.78 4.91
N GLY A 159 2.13 -16.01 4.79
CA GLY A 159 1.11 -15.60 5.76
C GLY A 159 1.31 -16.17 7.18
N GLN A 160 2.19 -17.17 7.35
CA GLN A 160 2.60 -17.67 8.67
C GLN A 160 3.99 -17.20 9.13
N ILE A 161 4.78 -16.52 8.29
CA ILE A 161 6.20 -16.20 8.59
C ILE A 161 6.52 -14.70 8.45
N VAL A 162 5.79 -13.94 7.63
CA VAL A 162 6.19 -12.58 7.22
C VAL A 162 5.52 -11.45 8.02
N THR A 163 4.40 -11.72 8.70
CA THR A 163 3.66 -10.66 9.41
C THR A 163 4.41 -10.08 10.60
N ASP A 164 5.20 -10.87 11.34
CA ASP A 164 5.93 -10.34 12.48
C ASP A 164 7.34 -9.85 12.11
N GLU A 165 8.13 -10.62 11.35
CA GLU A 165 9.57 -10.33 11.26
C GLU A 165 9.94 -9.26 10.21
N VAL A 166 9.20 -9.14 9.11
CA VAL A 166 9.52 -8.17 8.04
C VAL A 166 8.90 -6.80 8.32
N LEU A 167 7.69 -6.75 8.87
CA LEU A 167 7.04 -5.50 9.28
C LEU A 167 7.76 -4.86 10.47
N GLU A 168 8.03 -5.64 11.52
CA GLU A 168 8.63 -5.13 12.76
C GLU A 168 10.12 -4.79 12.57
N ARG A 169 10.88 -5.64 11.86
CA ARG A 169 12.34 -5.44 11.72
C ARG A 169 12.74 -4.63 10.49
N GLY A 170 11.98 -4.71 9.39
CA GLY A 170 12.31 -4.08 8.11
C GLY A 170 11.73 -2.68 7.95
N VAL A 171 10.44 -2.52 8.26
CA VAL A 171 9.70 -1.28 7.99
C VAL A 171 9.75 -0.35 9.20
N VAL A 172 9.39 -0.82 10.40
CA VAL A 172 9.35 0.03 11.61
C VAL A 172 10.74 0.57 11.95
N GLY A 173 11.77 -0.28 12.00
CA GLY A 173 13.13 0.15 12.28
C GLY A 173 13.75 1.08 11.21
N SER A 174 13.23 1.08 9.98
CA SER A 174 13.66 2.04 8.94
C SER A 174 12.93 3.38 9.05
N VAL A 175 11.66 3.36 9.47
CA VAL A 175 10.88 4.57 9.76
C VAL A 175 11.36 5.26 11.03
N GLU A 176 11.63 4.53 12.12
CA GLU A 176 12.22 5.08 13.35
C GLU A 176 13.58 5.74 13.07
N ARG A 177 14.46 5.07 12.32
CA ARG A 177 15.72 5.69 11.88
C ARG A 177 15.48 6.90 10.99
N ALA A 178 14.52 6.89 10.09
CA ALA A 178 14.22 8.06 9.27
C ALA A 178 13.68 9.24 10.10
N ILE A 179 12.91 8.97 11.16
CA ILE A 179 12.41 9.97 12.10
C ILE A 179 13.57 10.53 12.94
N ASP A 180 14.40 9.67 13.52
CA ASP A 180 15.57 10.03 14.33
C ASP A 180 16.65 10.77 13.52
N THR A 181 16.85 10.38 12.27
CA THR A 181 17.92 10.95 11.42
C THR A 181 17.43 12.14 10.58
N GLY A 182 16.12 12.32 10.39
CA GLY A 182 15.62 13.11 9.25
C GLY A 182 14.55 14.18 9.51
N VAL A 183 13.70 14.10 10.54
CA VAL A 183 12.46 14.93 10.52
C VAL A 183 12.24 15.80 11.75
N ILE A 184 12.87 15.55 12.91
CA ILE A 184 12.72 16.43 14.08
C ILE A 184 14.07 16.72 14.75
N ALA A 185 15.02 17.28 13.98
CA ALA A 185 15.83 18.33 14.59
C ALA A 185 14.92 19.58 14.65
N PRO A 186 14.63 20.18 15.81
CA PRO A 186 13.81 21.38 15.91
C PRO A 186 14.57 22.56 15.27
N ARG A 187 14.56 22.64 13.95
CA ARG A 187 14.88 23.88 13.25
C ARG A 187 13.76 24.84 13.57
N ARG A 188 14.07 25.77 14.47
CA ARG A 188 13.34 27.02 14.75
C ARG A 188 12.97 27.72 13.44
N ASN A 189 11.89 27.30 12.80
CA ASN A 189 11.35 27.97 11.63
C ASN A 189 10.13 28.75 12.09
N SER A 190 10.37 29.99 12.49
CA SER A 190 9.36 30.95 12.98
C SER A 190 8.26 31.23 11.94
N SER A 191 8.52 30.96 10.67
CA SER A 191 7.55 31.05 9.57
C SER A 191 6.43 30.01 9.69
N LEU A 192 6.75 28.77 10.06
CA LEU A 192 5.80 27.67 10.16
C LEU A 192 4.92 27.83 11.41
N ARG A 193 5.50 28.33 12.51
CA ARG A 193 4.74 28.73 13.70
C ARG A 193 3.77 29.88 13.43
N ARG A 194 4.19 30.91 12.69
CA ARG A 194 3.28 32.00 12.27
C ARG A 194 2.17 31.52 11.33
N ALA A 195 2.45 30.53 10.47
CA ALA A 195 1.45 29.96 9.60
C ALA A 195 0.38 29.17 10.40
N LEU A 196 0.80 28.40 11.40
CA LEU A 196 -0.10 27.66 12.30
C LEU A 196 -0.88 28.56 13.27
N GLU A 197 -0.29 29.66 13.75
CA GLU A 197 -1.00 30.69 14.52
C GLU A 197 -2.04 31.42 13.65
N LYS A 198 -1.72 31.71 12.37
CA LYS A 198 -2.70 32.30 11.44
C LYS A 198 -3.83 31.37 11.04
N SER A 199 -3.61 30.06 11.02
CA SER A 199 -4.64 29.09 10.64
C SER A 199 -5.57 28.70 11.80
N GLY A 200 -5.41 29.30 12.98
CA GLY A 200 -6.26 29.02 14.16
C GLY A 200 -6.10 27.61 14.73
N PHE A 201 -5.03 26.90 14.36
CA PHE A 201 -4.82 25.50 14.75
C PHE A 201 -4.12 25.35 16.11
N VAL A 202 -3.60 26.46 16.65
CA VAL A 202 -2.98 26.50 17.97
C VAL A 202 -3.88 27.32 18.88
N GLU A 203 -4.67 26.65 19.73
CA GLU A 203 -5.33 27.30 20.86
C GLU A 203 -4.27 27.82 21.82
N THR A 204 -4.07 29.14 21.81
CA THR A 204 -3.28 29.81 22.84
C THR A 204 -4.03 29.66 24.16
N LYS A 205 -3.56 28.74 25.01
CA LYS A 205 -4.04 28.60 26.39
C LYS A 205 -3.94 29.97 27.09
N PRO A 206 -5.05 30.57 27.55
CA PRO A 206 -5.00 31.89 28.18
C PRO A 206 -4.21 31.83 29.48
N GLU A 207 -3.23 32.72 29.63
CA GLU A 207 -2.39 32.89 30.83
C GLU A 207 -3.14 33.59 31.98
N HIS A 208 -4.38 33.17 32.27
CA HIS A 208 -5.15 33.65 33.42
C HIS A 208 -5.28 32.55 34.48
N GLU A 209 -4.14 32.10 35.04
CA GLU A 209 -4.13 31.29 36.26
C GLU A 209 -2.71 31.24 36.85
N ARG A 210 -2.14 32.42 37.15
CA ARG A 210 -1.03 32.58 38.11
C ARG A 210 -1.25 33.86 38.90
N SER A 211 -2.12 33.79 39.89
CA SER A 211 -2.13 34.67 41.06
C SER A 211 -2.59 33.85 42.25
#